data_AF-A0A151K2K6-F1
#
_entry.id   AF-A0A151K2K6-F1
#
_cell.length_a   1.000
_cell.length_b   1.000
_cell.length_c   1.000
_cell.angle_alpha   90.00
_cell.angle_beta   90.00
_cell.angle_gamma   90.00
#
_symmetry.space_group_name_H-M   'P 1'
#
loop_
_entity.id
_entity.type
_entity.pdbx_description
1 polymer ?
#
loop_
_entity_poly.entity_id
_entity_poly.type
_entity_poly.pdbx_seq_one_letter_code
_entity_poly.pdbx_strand_id
1 'polypeptide(L)'
;SCRNEKAAKWSKESILCLIEAYKDEPCLYAVNTPNYHNKLSRSEALKNVCTIVSRVRPGTTEKECSTKFYNLRNQFNIENAKIKSSMKSGIGTNDVSIKM
;
A
#
# COMPACT_ATOMS: atom_id res chain seq x y z
N SER A 1 25.93 19.58 12.11
CA SER A 1 26.11 18.94 10.78
C SER A 1 24.76 18.49 10.27
N CYS A 2 24.20 19.23 9.33
CA CYS A 2 22.88 19.01 8.73
C CYS A 2 22.98 17.91 7.68
N ARG A 3 22.65 16.67 8.05
CA ARG A 3 22.61 15.55 7.11
C ARG A 3 21.25 15.54 6.40
N ASN A 4 21.16 16.29 5.31
CA ASN A 4 20.15 16.05 4.28
C ASN A 4 20.57 14.79 3.50
N GLU A 5 20.43 13.63 4.14
CA GLU A 5 20.65 12.33 3.51
C GLU A 5 19.46 12.09 2.56
N LYS A 6 19.72 12.10 1.25
CA LYS A 6 18.74 11.67 0.24
C LYS A 6 18.21 10.30 0.67
N ALA A 7 16.94 10.23 1.08
CA ALA A 7 16.33 8.97 1.49
C ALA A 7 16.63 7.89 0.43
N ALA A 8 17.30 6.81 0.85
CA ALA A 8 17.76 5.77 -0.06
C ALA A 8 16.57 5.28 -0.90
N LYS A 9 16.76 5.20 -2.22
CA LYS A 9 15.72 4.78 -3.16
C LYS A 9 15.21 3.39 -2.79
N TRP A 10 13.90 3.22 -2.77
CA TRP A 10 13.27 1.91 -2.55
C TRP A 10 13.54 0.99 -3.74
N SER A 11 14.29 -0.09 -3.51
CA SER A 11 14.49 -1.17 -4.48
C SER A 11 13.25 -2.06 -4.59
N LYS A 12 13.10 -2.81 -5.69
CA LYS A 12 12.00 -3.78 -5.85
C LYS A 12 11.96 -4.78 -4.68
N GLU A 13 13.12 -5.27 -4.25
CA GLU A 13 13.25 -6.19 -3.11
C GLU A 13 12.75 -5.57 -1.81
N SER A 14 13.16 -4.34 -1.49
CA SER A 14 12.68 -3.64 -0.28
C SER A 14 11.17 -3.37 -0.31
N ILE A 15 10.61 -3.13 -1.50
CA ILE A 15 9.17 -2.93 -1.68
C ILE A 15 8.41 -4.25 -1.46
N LEU A 16 8.90 -5.36 -2.02
CA LEU A 16 8.30 -6.68 -1.82
C LEU A 16 8.37 -7.08 -0.34
N CYS A 17 9.53 -6.91 0.30
CA CYS A 17 9.69 -7.15 1.73
C CYS A 17 8.70 -6.32 2.57
N LEU A 18 8.53 -5.03 2.26
CA LEU A 18 7.53 -4.18 2.91
C LEU A 18 6.11 -4.73 2.74
N ILE A 19 5.74 -5.14 1.52
CA ILE A 19 4.40 -5.67 1.23
C ILE A 19 4.15 -6.96 2.02
N GLU A 20 5.10 -7.90 2.01
CA GLU A 20 4.96 -9.16 2.75
C GLU A 20 4.88 -8.92 4.26
N ALA A 21 5.75 -8.08 4.82
CA ALA A 21 5.71 -7.75 6.25
C ALA A 21 4.37 -7.10 6.66
N TYR A 22 3.77 -6.28 5.79
CA TYR A 22 2.45 -5.71 6.06
C TYR A 22 1.33 -6.77 6.00
N LYS A 23 1.42 -7.79 5.13
CA LYS A 23 0.39 -8.86 5.03
C LYS A 23 0.25 -9.63 6.34
N ASP A 24 1.35 -9.82 7.05
CA ASP A 24 1.38 -10.50 8.36
C ASP A 24 0.77 -9.65 9.48
N GLU A 25 0.59 -8.35 9.26
CA GLU A 25 0.13 -7.37 10.26
C GLU A 25 -1.18 -6.68 9.84
N PRO A 26 -2.32 -7.41 9.75
CA PRO A 26 -3.56 -6.88 9.21
C PRO A 26 -4.16 -5.73 10.05
N CYS A 27 -3.79 -5.62 11.33
CA CYS A 27 -4.18 -4.50 12.19
C CYS A 27 -3.71 -3.13 11.67
N LEU A 28 -2.73 -3.09 10.76
CA LEU A 28 -2.20 -1.87 10.18
C LEU A 28 -3.09 -1.30 9.06
N TYR A 29 -3.80 -2.15 8.31
CA TYR A 29 -4.50 -1.74 7.08
C TYR A 29 -5.95 -2.22 6.95
N ALA A 30 -6.34 -3.28 7.67
CA ALA A 30 -7.67 -3.88 7.58
C ALA A 30 -8.57 -3.36 8.72
N VAL A 31 -9.51 -2.48 8.37
CA VAL A 31 -10.45 -1.83 9.29
C VAL A 31 -11.35 -2.81 10.06
N ASN A 32 -11.57 -3.99 9.50
CA ASN A 32 -12.42 -5.04 10.09
C ASN A 32 -11.69 -5.90 11.13
N THR A 33 -10.43 -5.61 11.43
CA THR A 33 -9.69 -6.37 12.45
C THR A 33 -9.93 -5.78 13.85
N PRO A 34 -10.10 -6.63 14.89
CA PRO A 34 -10.35 -6.14 16.26
C PRO A 34 -9.30 -5.14 16.76
N ASN A 35 -8.06 -5.30 16.32
CA ASN A 35 -6.92 -4.48 16.75
C ASN A 35 -6.68 -3.24 15.88
N TYR A 36 -7.51 -2.97 14.85
CA TYR A 36 -7.32 -1.82 13.97
C TYR A 36 -7.41 -0.46 14.70
N HIS A 37 -8.17 -0.37 15.78
CA HIS A 37 -8.26 0.85 16.58
C HIS A 37 -7.32 0.84 17.80
N ASN A 38 -6.63 -0.29 18.05
CA ASN A 38 -5.69 -0.40 19.16
C ASN A 38 -4.36 0.28 18.81
N LYS A 39 -4.13 1.46 19.38
CA LYS A 39 -2.91 2.26 19.15
C LYS A 39 -1.62 1.51 19.54
N LEU A 40 -1.66 0.73 20.62
CA LEU A 40 -0.49 0.00 21.11
C LEU A 40 -0.15 -1.14 20.15
N SER A 41 -1.13 -1.99 19.83
CA SER A 41 -0.94 -3.10 18.88
C SER A 41 -0.45 -2.61 17.52
N ARG A 42 -0.98 -1.49 17.03
CA ARG A 42 -0.52 -0.90 15.76
C ARG A 42 0.89 -0.35 15.82
N SER A 43 1.28 0.26 16.94
CA SER A 43 2.66 0.73 17.11
C SER A 43 3.63 -0.44 17.15
N GLU A 44 3.27 -1.52 17.83
CA GLU A 44 4.10 -2.74 17.90
C GLU A 44 4.22 -3.41 16.52
N ALA A 45 3.11 -3.58 15.81
CA ALA A 45 3.09 -4.11 14.45
C ALA A 45 3.94 -3.26 13.49
N LEU A 46 3.84 -1.92 13.56
CA LEU A 46 4.63 -1.04 12.70
C LEU A 46 6.13 -1.11 13.01
N LYS A 47 6.50 -1.25 14.29
CA LYS A 47 7.88 -1.52 14.70
C LYS A 47 8.39 -2.84 14.13
N ASN A 48 7.59 -3.91 14.25
CA ASN A 48 7.93 -5.22 13.69
C ASN A 48 8.21 -5.14 12.18
N VAL A 49 7.30 -4.52 11.42
CA VAL A 49 7.48 -4.27 9.99
C VAL A 49 8.77 -3.48 9.72
N CYS A 50 9.02 -2.41 10.47
CA CYS A 50 10.22 -1.60 10.32
C CYS A 50 11.49 -2.40 10.59
N THR A 51 11.50 -3.27 11.60
CA THR A 51 12.62 -4.17 11.92
C THR A 51 12.89 -5.14 10.79
N ILE A 52 11.84 -5.74 10.20
CA ILE A 52 11.97 -6.68 9.07
C ILE A 52 12.54 -5.96 7.84
N VAL A 53 11.96 -4.82 7.46
CA VAL A 53 12.39 -4.05 6.29
C VAL A 53 13.80 -3.51 6.46
N SER A 54 14.21 -3.16 7.69
CA SER A 54 15.56 -2.68 7.98
C SER A 54 16.65 -3.71 7.69
N ARG A 55 16.32 -5.01 7.60
CA ARG A 55 17.27 -6.06 7.18
C ARG A 55 17.65 -5.95 5.70
N VAL A 56 16.74 -5.43 4.87
CA VAL A 56 16.93 -5.26 3.42
C VAL A 56 17.28 -3.81 3.05
N ARG A 57 16.72 -2.85 3.79
CA ARG A 57 16.98 -1.41 3.62
C ARG A 57 17.37 -0.80 4.98
N PRO A 58 18.67 -0.81 5.34
CA PRO A 58 19.15 -0.25 6.59
C PRO A 58 18.77 1.23 6.77
N GLY A 59 18.52 1.64 8.01
CA GLY A 59 18.14 3.02 8.35
C GLY A 59 16.68 3.38 8.03
N THR A 60 15.85 2.41 7.65
CA THR A 60 14.42 2.65 7.43
C THR A 60 13.71 3.00 8.73
N THR A 61 12.85 4.01 8.69
CA THR A 61 12.03 4.41 9.85
C THR A 61 10.57 3.94 9.72
N GLU A 62 9.86 3.82 10.85
CA GLU A 62 8.44 3.48 10.90
C GLU A 62 7.59 4.43 10.03
N LYS A 63 7.95 5.73 10.03
CA LYS A 63 7.31 6.77 9.21
C LYS A 63 7.51 6.52 7.72
N GLU A 64 8.72 6.15 7.30
CA GLU A 64 9.00 5.81 5.90
C GLU A 64 8.23 4.57 5.46
N CYS A 65 8.19 3.51 6.28
CA CYS A 65 7.40 2.31 6.02
C CYS A 65 5.92 2.63 5.82
N SER A 66 5.31 3.35 6.78
CA SER A 66 3.91 3.77 6.73
C SER A 66 3.60 4.62 5.49
N THR A 67 4.43 5.64 5.23
CA THR A 67 4.26 6.52 4.07
C THR A 67 4.39 5.75 2.76
N LYS A 68 5.38 4.86 2.64
CA LYS A 68 5.61 4.09 1.43
C LYS A 68 4.48 3.11 1.17
N PHE A 69 4.02 2.38 2.18
CA PHE A 69 2.91 1.44 2.06
C PHE A 69 1.60 2.15 1.70
N TYR A 70 1.31 3.28 2.34
CA TYR A 70 0.15 4.12 1.99
C TYR A 70 0.17 4.52 0.51
N ASN A 71 1.31 5.00 0.02
CA ASN A 71 1.46 5.41 -1.38
C ASN A 71 1.26 4.25 -2.36
N LEU A 72 1.83 3.08 -2.06
CA LEU A 72 1.65 1.86 -2.88
C LEU A 72 0.19 1.44 -2.95
N ARG A 73 -0.50 1.40 -1.80
CA ARG A 73 -1.92 1.05 -1.73
C ARG A 73 -2.78 2.05 -2.47
N ASN A 74 -2.49 3.35 -2.34
CA ASN A 74 -3.22 4.41 -3.03
C ASN A 74 -3.05 4.30 -4.55
N GLN A 75 -1.82 4.11 -5.03
CA GLN A 75 -1.53 3.92 -6.46
C GLN A 75 -2.28 2.71 -7.01
N PHE A 76 -2.19 1.56 -6.32
CA PHE A 76 -2.93 0.35 -6.70
C PHE A 76 -4.45 0.60 -6.77
N ASN A 77 -5.03 1.26 -5.77
CA ASN A 77 -6.46 1.55 -5.76
C ASN A 77 -6.90 2.46 -6.90
N ILE A 78 -6.10 3.47 -7.23
CA ILE A 78 -6.35 4.38 -8.36
C ILE A 78 -6.32 3.60 -9.69
N GLU A 79 -5.29 2.81 -9.91
CA GLU A 79 -5.14 2.00 -11.13
C GLU A 79 -6.26 0.97 -11.26
N ASN A 80 -6.57 0.27 -10.17
CA ASN A 80 -7.66 -0.70 -10.12
C ASN A 80 -9.03 -0.04 -10.38
N ALA A 81 -9.27 1.17 -9.87
CA ALA A 81 -10.50 1.91 -10.16
C ALA A 81 -10.59 2.29 -11.65
N LYS A 82 -9.49 2.73 -12.27
CA LYS A 82 -9.44 3.02 -13.70
C LYS A 82 -9.77 1.78 -14.54
N ILE A 83 -9.17 0.64 -14.23
CA ILE A 83 -9.44 -0.64 -14.90
C ILE A 83 -10.91 -1.05 -14.74
N LYS A 84 -11.46 -0.99 -13.51
CA LYS A 84 -12.88 -1.29 -13.29
C LYS A 84 -13.80 -0.35 -14.05
N SER A 85 -13.45 0.94 -14.14
CA SER A 85 -14.22 1.93 -14.88
C SER A 85 -14.17 1.69 -16.38
N SER A 86 -13.00 1.32 -16.95
CA SER A 86 -12.89 1.01 -18.37
C SER A 86 -13.66 -0.25 -18.75
N MET A 87 -13.66 -1.27 -17.89
CA MET A 87 -14.48 -2.48 -18.08
C MET A 87 -15.98 -2.15 -18.03
N LYS A 88 -16.40 -1.25 -17.13
CA LYS A 88 -17.81 -0.84 -17.03
C LYS A 88 -18.28 0.01 -18.21
N SER A 89 -17.41 0.86 -18.76
CA SER A 89 -17.74 1.72 -19.91
C SER A 89 -17.67 1.00 -21.28
N GLY A 90 -17.21 -0.26 -21.32
CA GLY A 90 -17.16 -1.09 -22.54
C GLY A 90 -18.44 -1.90 -22.82
N ILE A 91 -19.45 -1.85 -21.96
CA ILE A 91 -20.76 -2.52 -22.14
C ILE A 91 -21.80 -1.45 -22.48
N GLY A 92 -21.63 -0.79 -23.62
CA GLY A 92 -22.53 0.27 -24.04
C GLY A 92 -22.24 0.70 -25.45
N THR A 93 -22.55 -0.15 -26.43
CA THR A 93 -23.10 0.19 -27.77
C THR A 93 -23.01 -1.03 -28.70
N ASN A 94 -24.18 -1.47 -29.18
CA ASN A 94 -24.48 -2.19 -30.43
C ASN A 94 -26.03 -2.17 -30.50
N ASP A 95 -26.64 -1.06 -30.93
CA ASP A 95 -27.19 -0.85 -32.29
C ASP A 95 -28.27 -1.89 -32.67
N VAL A 96 -29.54 -1.49 -32.70
CA VAL A 96 -30.34 -1.27 -33.93
C VAL A 96 -31.63 -0.53 -33.55
N SER A 97 -31.82 0.68 -34.08
CA SER A 97 -33.14 1.31 -34.16
C SER A 97 -33.90 0.69 -35.34
N ILE A 98 -34.81 -0.27 -35.09
CA ILE A 98 -35.90 -0.54 -36.05
C ILE A 98 -37.17 0.06 -35.46
N LYS A 99 -37.60 1.16 -36.07
CA LYS A 99 -38.94 1.71 -35.91
C LYS A 99 -39.84 1.01 -36.93
N MET A 100 -40.83 0.26 -36.45
CA MET A 100 -42.05 -0.09 -37.18
C MET A 100 -43.24 0.34 -36.35
#